data_AF-K2EXF4-F1
#
_entry.id   AF-K2EXF4-F1
#
_cell.length_a   1.000
_cell.length_b   1.000
_cell.length_c   1.000
_cell.angle_alpha   90.00
_cell.angle_beta   90.00
_cell.angle_gamma   90.00
#
_symmetry.space_group_name_H-M   'P 1'
#
loop_
_entity.id
_entity.type
_entity.pdbx_description
1 polymer ?
#
loop_
_entity_poly.entity_id
_entity_poly.type
_entity_poly.pdbx_seq_one_letter_code
_entity_poly.pdbx_strand_id
1 'polypeptide(L)' 'MSNASKFGKVAVLLGGKSAEREVSLDSGTAVLEALVRSGVNAEAFDPQERSVT' A
#
# COMPACT_ATOMS: atom_id res chain seq x y z
N MET A 1 -17.12 -11.25 -12.92
CA MET A 1 -16.41 -10.13 -12.25
C MET A 1 -15.36 -10.73 -11.33
N SER A 2 -14.09 -10.32 -11.43
CA SER A 2 -13.08 -10.73 -10.45
C SER A 2 -13.40 -10.08 -9.09
N ASN A 3 -13.17 -10.77 -7.97
CA ASN A 3 -13.43 -10.19 -6.64
C ASN A 3 -12.62 -8.91 -6.39
N ALA A 4 -11.49 -8.73 -7.09
CA ALA A 4 -10.59 -7.60 -6.92
C ALA A 4 -11.23 -6.23 -7.27
N SER A 5 -12.14 -6.18 -8.24
CA SER A 5 -12.77 -4.92 -8.64
C SER A 5 -13.71 -4.33 -7.58
N LYS A 6 -14.14 -5.14 -6.59
CA LYS A 6 -15.02 -4.69 -5.49
C LYS A 6 -14.31 -3.73 -4.53
N PHE A 7 -12.98 -3.75 -4.49
CA PHE A 7 -12.19 -2.91 -3.58
C PHE A 7 -11.97 -1.48 -4.10
N GLY A 8 -12.30 -1.19 -5.36
CA GLY A 8 -12.03 0.11 -5.96
C GLY A 8 -10.53 0.43 -5.99
N LYS A 9 -10.17 1.70 -5.75
CA LYS A 9 -8.78 2.14 -5.64
C LYS A 9 -8.32 2.03 -4.18
N VAL A 10 -7.24 1.27 -3.95
CA VAL A 10 -6.71 0.96 -2.61
C VAL A 10 -5.37 1.66 -2.41
N ALA A 11 -5.18 2.33 -1.28
CA ALA A 11 -3.89 2.84 -0.86
C ALA A 11 -3.26 1.87 0.15
N VAL A 12 -2.02 1.47 -0.10
CA VAL A 12 -1.20 0.66 0.84
C VAL A 12 -0.32 1.62 1.62
N LEU A 13 -0.67 1.84 2.89
CA LEU A 13 0.10 2.68 3.79
C LEU A 13 1.39 1.97 4.22
N LEU A 14 2.53 2.61 3.95
CA LEU A 14 3.85 2.10 4.25
C LEU A 14 4.83 3.24 4.55
N GLY A 15 5.93 2.94 5.24
CA GLY A 15 6.92 3.93 5.65
C GLY A 15 6.48 4.72 6.89
N GLY A 16 6.16 6.00 6.73
CA GLY A 16 5.86 6.89 7.86
C GLY A 16 7.11 7.31 8.65
N LYS A 17 6.88 7.98 9.79
CA LYS A 17 7.90 8.73 10.56
C LYS A 17 8.51 7.95 11.73
N SER A 18 8.20 6.67 11.90
CA SER A 18 8.70 5.88 13.03
C SER A 18 10.15 5.43 12.81
N ALA A 19 10.81 4.96 13.87
CA ALA A 19 12.12 4.32 13.77
C ALA A 19 12.07 2.97 13.02
N GLU A 20 10.88 2.40 12.83
CA GLU A 20 10.63 1.13 12.15
C GLU A 20 10.37 1.33 10.63
N ARG A 21 10.62 2.53 10.10
CA ARG A 21 10.34 2.92 8.72
C ARG A 21 10.77 1.87 7.70
N GLU A 22 12.02 1.41 7.76
CA GLU A 22 12.55 0.42 6.80
C GLU A 22 11.77 -0.90 6.82
N VAL A 23 11.33 -1.34 8.01
CA VAL A 23 10.49 -2.55 8.16
C VAL A 23 9.10 -2.31 7.56
N SER A 24 8.54 -1.11 7.75
CA SER A 24 7.26 -0.72 7.15
C SER A 24 7.35 -0.63 5.62
N LEU A 25 8.46 -0.14 5.07
CA LEU A 25 8.71 -0.09 3.63
C LEU A 25 8.75 -1.51 3.04
N ASP A 26 9.56 -2.40 3.62
CA ASP A 26 9.71 -3.78 3.15
C ASP A 26 8.38 -4.55 3.18
N SER A 27 7.73 -4.58 4.34
CA SER A 27 6.43 -5.25 4.50
C SER A 27 5.33 -4.62 3.64
N GLY A 28 5.31 -3.30 3.51
CA GLY A 28 4.35 -2.58 2.68
C GLY A 28 4.52 -2.87 1.18
N THR A 29 5.75 -2.95 0.69
CA THR A 29 6.04 -3.36 -0.68
C THR A 29 5.56 -4.79 -0.95
N ALA A 30 5.84 -5.74 -0.05
CA ALA A 30 5.37 -7.12 -0.19
C ALA A 30 3.84 -7.21 -0.28
N VAL A 31 3.11 -6.42 0.54
CA VAL A 31 1.65 -6.35 0.50
C VAL A 31 1.15 -5.72 -0.81
N LEU A 32 1.75 -4.61 -1.24
CA LEU A 32 1.39 -3.94 -2.48
C LEU A 32 1.49 -4.89 -3.67
N GLU A 33 2.62 -5.59 -3.81
CA GLU A 33 2.81 -6.53 -4.89
C GLU A 33 1.80 -7.68 -4.84
N ALA A 34 1.47 -8.18 -3.65
CA ALA A 34 0.47 -9.24 -3.48
C ALA A 34 -0.93 -8.80 -3.93
N LEU A 35 -1.30 -7.56 -3.62
CA LEU A 35 -2.58 -6.97 -4.06
C LEU A 35 -2.61 -6.78 -5.58
N VAL A 36 -1.53 -6.23 -6.16
CA VAL A 36 -1.41 -6.04 -7.61
C VAL A 36 -1.45 -7.39 -8.35
N ARG A 37 -0.73 -8.41 -7.89
CA ARG A 37 -0.79 -9.78 -8.44
C ARG A 37 -2.19 -10.40 -8.32
N SER A 38 -2.96 -9.99 -7.31
CA SER A 38 -4.35 -10.40 -7.12
C SER A 38 -5.35 -9.58 -7.97
N GLY A 39 -4.87 -8.65 -8.80
CA GLY A 39 -5.67 -7.81 -9.68
C GLY A 39 -6.37 -6.64 -8.98
N VAL A 40 -5.96 -6.29 -7.75
CA VAL A 40 -6.48 -5.13 -7.02
C VAL A 40 -5.79 -3.87 -7.55
N ASN A 41 -6.55 -2.79 -7.75
CA ASN A 41 -6.01 -1.47 -8.09
C ASN A 41 -5.41 -0.82 -6.84
N ALA A 42 -4.19 -1.23 -6.47
CA ALA A 42 -3.49 -0.79 -5.29
C ALA A 42 -2.29 0.12 -5.63
N GLU A 43 -2.06 1.16 -4.82
CA GLU A 43 -0.91 2.07 -4.93
C GLU A 43 -0.22 2.23 -3.56
N ALA A 44 1.10 2.32 -3.53
CA ALA A 44 1.83 2.72 -2.33
C ALA A 44 1.40 4.12 -1.87
N PHE A 45 1.29 4.35 -0.57
CA PHE A 45 1.09 5.65 0.04
C PHE A 45 1.98 5.80 1.27
N ASP A 46 2.95 6.71 1.21
CA ASP A 46 3.80 7.04 2.36
C ASP A 46 3.32 8.34 3.02
N PRO A 47 2.79 8.29 4.25
CA PRO A 47 2.29 9.48 4.95
C PRO A 47 3.41 10.42 5.44
N GLN A 48 4.68 10.01 5.36
CA GLN A 48 5.80 10.94 5.56
C GLN A 48 6.00 11.85 4.35
N GLU A 49 5.82 11.32 3.14
CA GLU A 49 6.07 12.02 1.87
C GLU A 49 4.82 12.72 1.30
N ARG A 50 3.62 12.21 1.64
CA ARG A 50 2.35 12.75 1.17
C ARG A 50 1.37 12.94 2.32
N SER A 51 0.75 14.12 2.38
CA SER A 51 -0.30 14.42 3.35
C SER A 51 -1.57 13.62 3.06
N VAL A 52 -2.19 13.09 4.11
CA VAL A 52 -3.53 12.44 4.06
C VAL A 52 -4.68 13.44 4.30
N THR A 53 -4.34 14.69 4.59
CA THR A 53 -5.26 15.82 4.80
C THR A 53 -5.08 16.87 3.73
#